data_AF-A0A259JYA3-F1
#
_entry.id   AF-A0A259JYA3-F1
#
_cell.length_a   1.000
_cell.length_b   1.000
_cell.length_c   1.000
_cell.angle_alpha   90.00
_cell.angle_beta   90.00
_cell.angle_gamma   90.00
#
_symmetry.space_group_name_H-M   'P 1'
#
loop_
_entity.id
_entity.type
_entity.pdbx_description
1 polymer ?
#
loop_
_entity_poly.entity_id
_entity_poly.type
_entity_poly.pdbx_seq_one_letter_code
_entity_poly.pdbx_strand_id
1 'polypeptide(L)' 'MSGLAARYAGLVEAGELRPDAEQAAAVEHLTALQSALEREPDRPGLFSRLFGAKAAPEPRGVYM' A
#
# COMPACT_ATOMS: atom_id res chain seq x y z
N MET A 1 -14.80 -0.20 -3.50
CA MET A 1 -14.49 -0.46 -2.08
C MET A 1 -13.85 0.81 -1.54
N SER A 2 -14.28 1.36 -0.40
CA SER A 2 -13.58 2.49 0.22
C SER A 2 -12.23 1.98 0.74
N GLY A 3 -11.13 2.56 0.24
CA GLY A 3 -9.79 2.17 0.66
C GLY A 3 -9.54 2.46 2.15
N LEU A 4 -8.46 1.90 2.70
CA LEU A 4 -8.09 2.04 4.12
C LEU A 4 -8.15 3.48 4.63
N ALA A 5 -7.60 4.44 3.88
CA ALA A 5 -7.61 5.86 4.24
C ALA A 5 -9.03 6.43 4.38
N ALA A 6 -9.96 6.05 3.49
CA ALA A 6 -11.35 6.51 3.56
C ALA A 6 -12.09 5.89 4.76
N ARG A 7 -11.77 4.64 5.12
CA ARG A 7 -12.29 3.99 6.34
C ARG A 7 -11.81 4.73 7.59
N TYR A 8 -10.52 5.06 7.66
CA TYR A 8 -9.95 5.82 8.79
C TYR A 8 -10.60 7.20 8.93
N ALA A 9 -10.69 7.96 7.84
CA ALA A 9 -11.32 9.28 7.84
C ALA A 9 -12.77 9.20 8.36
N GLY A 10 -13.55 8.22 7.89
CA GLY A 10 -14.93 8.03 8.36
C GLY A 10 -15.04 7.73 9.86
N LEU A 11 -14.10 6.96 10.43
CA LEU A 11 -14.08 6.69 11.88
C LEU A 11 -13.71 7.92 12.71
N VAL A 12 -12.80 8.76 12.20
CA VAL A 12 -12.45 10.03 12.86
C VAL A 12 -13.61 11.02 12.80
N GLU A 13 -14.27 11.15 11.64
CA GLU A 13 -15.44 12.00 11.48
C GLU A 13 -16.62 11.55 12.35
N ALA A 14 -16.82 10.23 12.49
CA ALA A 14 -17.83 9.65 13.38
C ALA A 14 -17.49 9.80 14.88
N GLY A 15 -16.27 10.22 15.23
CA GLY A 15 -15.79 10.30 16.60
C GLY A 15 -15.50 8.93 17.24
N GLU A 16 -15.47 7.85 16.44
CA GLU A 16 -15.11 6.51 16.88
C GLU A 16 -13.59 6.37 17.09
N LEU A 17 -12.81 7.16 16.37
CA LEU A 17 -11.37 7.33 16.58
C LEU A 17 -11.04 8.78 16.94
N ARG A 18 -10.06 8.95 17.83
CA ARG A 18 -9.49 10.27 18.12
C ARG A 18 -8.53 10.66 16.99
N PRO A 19 -8.57 11.91 16.49
CA PRO A 19 -7.54 12.40 15.59
C PRO A 19 -6.15 12.27 16.22
N ASP A 20 -5.25 11.57 15.54
CA ASP A 20 -3.90 11.30 16.02
C ASP A 20 -2.92 11.29 14.83
N ALA A 21 -1.81 12.02 14.96
CA ALA A 21 -0.87 12.22 13.87
C ALA A 21 -0.07 10.96 13.54
N GLU A 22 0.24 10.11 14.53
CA GLU A 22 0.93 8.84 14.30
C GLU A 22 0.00 7.84 13.62
N GLN A 23 -1.27 7.79 14.02
CA GLN A 23 -2.30 6.99 13.33
C GLN A 23 -2.49 7.43 11.88
N ALA A 24 -2.51 8.74 11.61
CA ALA A 24 -2.61 9.25 10.24
C ALA A 24 -1.40 8.83 9.40
N ALA A 25 -0.18 8.97 9.93
CA ALA A 25 1.04 8.51 9.26
C ALA A 25 1.03 6.98 9.01
N ALA A 26 0.56 6.20 9.98
CA ALA A 26 0.39 4.76 9.82
C ALA A 26 -0.57 4.41 8.67
N VAL A 27 -1.70 5.11 8.58
CA VAL A 27 -2.69 4.91 7.52
C VAL A 27 -2.11 5.23 6.14
N GLU A 28 -1.30 6.28 6.01
CA GLU A 28 -0.61 6.60 4.76
C GLU A 28 0.34 5.47 4.34
N HIS A 29 1.19 5.01 5.25
CA HIS A 29 2.14 3.93 4.97
C HIS A 29 1.45 2.61 4.62
N LEU A 30 0.40 2.24 5.35
CA LEU A 30 -0.37 1.02 5.07
C LEU A 30 -1.13 1.11 3.76
N THR A 31 -1.67 2.28 3.40
CA THR A 31 -2.34 2.49 2.12
C THR A 31 -1.37 2.32 0.95
N ALA A 32 -0.15 2.84 1.09
CA ALA A 32 0.91 2.66 0.09
C ALA A 32 1.34 1.19 -0.02
N LEU A 33 1.49 0.48 1.11
CA LEU A 33 1.82 -0.94 1.12
C LEU A 33 0.71 -1.78 0.48
N GLN A 34 -0.56 -1.55 0.84
CA GLN A 34 -1.70 -2.22 0.24
C GLN A 34 -1.68 -2.05 -1.28
N SER A 35 -1.50 -0.82 -1.76
CA SER A 35 -1.43 -0.52 -3.19
C SER A 35 -0.24 -1.18 -3.89
N ALA A 36 0.86 -1.44 -3.17
CA ALA A 36 2.01 -2.15 -3.71
C ALA A 36 1.78 -3.67 -3.74
N LEU A 37 1.07 -4.23 -2.77
CA LEU A 37 0.72 -5.65 -2.69
C LEU A 37 -0.38 -6.05 -3.68
N GLU A 38 -1.37 -5.18 -3.87
CA GLU A 38 -2.47 -5.39 -4.83
C GLU A 38 -2.02 -5.25 -6.28
N ARG A 39 -0.91 -4.53 -6.53
CA ARG A 39 -0.25 -4.54 -7.83
C ARG A 39 0.40 -5.91 -8.04
N GLU A 40 -0.19 -6.71 -8.91
CA GLU A 40 0.45 -7.94 -9.36
C GLU A 40 1.80 -7.58 -10.00
N PRO A 41 2.93 -8.16 -9.56
CA PRO A 41 4.21 -7.85 -10.18
C PRO A 41 4.17 -8.27 -11.65
N ASP A 42 4.54 -7.34 -12.54
CA ASP A 42 4.60 -7.59 -13.98
C ASP A 42 5.41 -8.87 -14.22
N ARG A 43 4.73 -9.93 -14.68
CA ARG A 43 5.40 -11.20 -14.97
C ARG A 43 6.35 -10.96 -16.14
N PRO A 44 7.66 -11.20 -15.99
CA PRO A 44 8.59 -10.99 -17.09
C PRO A 44 8.21 -11.91 -18.27
N GLY A 45 7.75 -11.30 -19.37
CA GLY A 45 7.46 -11.98 -20.63
C GLY A 45 8.71 -12.58 -21.29
N LEU A 46 8.54 -13.44 -22.30
CA LEU A 46 9.64 -14.14 -22.99
C LEU A 46 10.76 -13.20 -23.47
N PHE A 47 10.41 -12.04 -24.03
CA PHE A 47 11.39 -11.04 -24.47
C PHE A 47 12.16 -10.40 -23.31
N SER A 48 11.51 -10.15 -22.18
CA SER A 48 12.15 -9.55 -21.01
C SER A 48 13.25 -10.45 -20.40
N ARG A 49 13.08 -11.78 -20.51
CA ARG A 49 14.13 -12.76 -20.15
C ARG A 49 15.33 -12.73 -21.09
N LEU A 50 15.10 -12.53 -22.40
CA LEU A 50 16.18 -12.45 -23.39
C LEU A 50 17.02 -11.16 -23.25
N PHE A 51 16.41 -10.07 -22.76
CA PHE A 51 17.09 -8.80 -22.51
C PHE A 51 17.55 -8.62 -21.04
N GLY A 52 17.47 -9.66 -20.21
CA GLY A 52 17.95 -9.62 -18.83
C GLY A 52 17.19 -8.67 -17.90
N ALA A 53 15.90 -8.40 -18.19
CA ALA A 53 15.07 -7.57 -17.33
C ALA A 53 14.87 -8.23 -15.96
N LYS A 54 15.25 -7.52 -14.90
CA LYS A 54 15.00 -7.95 -13.52
C LYS A 54 13.55 -7.68 -13.16
N ALA A 55 12.92 -8.64 -12.47
CA ALA A 55 11.60 -8.44 -11.89
C ALA A 55 11.61 -7.25 -10.92
N ALA A 56 10.47 -6.56 -10.82
CA ALA A 56 10.31 -5.50 -9.84
C ALA A 56 10.57 -6.04 -8.42
N PRO A 57 11.22 -5.26 -7.55
CA PRO A 57 11.47 -5.68 -6.17
C PRO A 57 10.13 -5.89 -5.45
N GLU A 58 10.05 -6.96 -4.66
CA GLU A 58 8.86 -7.26 -3.86
C GLU A 58 8.59 -6.14 -2.84
N PRO A 59 7.31 -5.82 -2.54
CA PRO A 59 6.97 -4.84 -1.52
C PRO A 59 7.53 -5.26 -0.16
N ARG A 60 8.26 -4.37 0.51
CA ARG A 60 8.73 -4.59 1.88
C ARG A 60 7.63 -4.25 2.89
N GLY A 61 7.61 -4.95 4.02
CA GLY A 61 6.76 -4.57 5.15
C GLY A 61 7.10 -3.19 5.70
N VAL A 62 6.15 -2.59 6.42
CA VAL A 62 6.35 -1.33 7.17
C VAL A 62 6.65 -1.65 8.63
N TYR A 63 7.59 -0.94 9.23
CA TYR A 63 7.83 -0.93 10.67
C TYR A 63 7.36 0.42 11.22
N MET A 64 6.57 0.41 12.28
CA MET A 64 5.91 1.58 12.88
C MET A 64 6.27 1.68 14.36
#